data_AF-A0A6A1YUT4-F1
#
_entry.id   AF-A0A6A1YUT4-F1
#
_cell.length_a   1.000
_cell.length_b   1.000
_cell.length_c   1.000
_cell.angle_alpha   90.00
_cell.angle_beta   90.00
_cell.angle_gamma   90.00
#
_symmetry.space_group_name_H-M   'P 1'
#
loop_
_entity.id
_entity.type
_entity.pdbx_description
1 polymer ?
#
loop_
_entity_poly.entity_id
_entity_poly.type
_entity_poly.pdbx_seq_one_letter_code
_entity_poly.pdbx_strand_id
1 'polypeptide(L)'
;AKNRLHQALQSTFPEIENLFSSAKGKNYWQIVVRYPHCDLVRREDKKQLINWLMSLKGIAFKHALRTADKLIELAYQAYPVVSCSSIEVEQVQYYAHRLLNLSDQRENLIARMVKLAKSLPNHDLENLESIPGFAQTTAVRVLAELGDLRRFSNPNKINAFIGIDPGRYQSGEMDSNLSITKHGNAVARKLLYRAIGQIDNAAKTNPCHIADYYESKKLSSQT
;
A
#
# COMPACT_ATOMS: atom_id res chain seq x y z
N ALA A 1 -6.81 0.58 13.38
CA ALA A 1 -6.31 1.97 13.49
C ALA A 1 -6.99 2.88 12.47
N LYS A 2 -6.82 2.66 11.15
CA LYS A 2 -7.42 3.53 10.12
C LYS A 2 -8.95 3.71 10.24
N ASN A 3 -9.72 2.63 10.34
CA ASN A 3 -11.18 2.76 10.45
C ASN A 3 -11.63 3.46 11.73
N ARG A 4 -10.87 3.29 12.82
CA ARG A 4 -11.14 3.99 14.09
C ARG A 4 -10.77 5.47 14.03
N LEU A 5 -9.69 5.81 13.31
CA LEU A 5 -9.34 7.20 13.02
C LEU A 5 -10.44 7.87 12.19
N HIS A 6 -10.90 7.22 11.11
CA HIS A 6 -11.99 7.71 10.28
C HIS A 6 -13.25 7.97 11.12
N GLN A 7 -13.64 7.02 11.96
CA GLN A 7 -14.79 7.16 12.85
C GLN A 7 -14.66 8.35 13.80
N ALA A 8 -13.51 8.53 14.46
CA ALA A 8 -13.30 9.65 15.37
C ALA A 8 -13.29 11.00 14.63
N LEU A 9 -12.72 11.04 13.42
CA LEU A 9 -12.73 12.23 12.57
C LEU A 9 -14.15 12.65 12.15
N GLN A 10 -15.10 11.71 12.02
CA GLN A 10 -16.49 12.06 11.71
C GLN A 10 -17.15 12.93 12.80
N SER A 11 -16.63 12.92 14.02
CA SER A 11 -17.13 13.76 15.11
C SER A 11 -16.37 15.10 15.21
N THR A 12 -15.07 15.13 14.87
CA THR A 12 -14.20 16.29 15.15
C THR A 12 -13.86 17.13 13.92
N PHE A 13 -13.55 16.52 12.78
CA PHE A 13 -13.14 17.21 11.56
C PHE A 13 -13.31 16.30 10.33
N PRO A 14 -14.55 16.00 9.90
CA PRO A 14 -14.81 15.08 8.81
C PRO A 14 -14.12 15.47 7.50
N GLU A 15 -14.12 16.77 7.18
CA GLU A 15 -13.69 17.34 5.91
C GLU A 15 -12.19 17.18 5.68
N ILE A 16 -11.40 16.99 6.73
CA ILE A 16 -9.95 16.80 6.61
C ILE A 16 -9.58 15.58 5.77
N GLU A 17 -10.47 14.57 5.67
CA GLU A 17 -10.25 13.40 4.82
C GLU A 17 -10.15 13.74 3.33
N ASN A 18 -10.69 14.91 2.93
CA ASN A 18 -10.64 15.42 1.56
C ASN A 18 -9.39 16.27 1.27
N LEU A 19 -8.48 16.45 2.23
CA LEU A 19 -7.28 17.28 2.07
C LEU A 19 -6.41 16.81 0.90
N PHE A 20 -6.18 15.51 0.79
CA PHE A 20 -5.45 14.89 -0.32
C PHE A 20 -6.35 13.96 -1.13
N SER A 21 -5.86 13.48 -2.27
CA SER A 21 -6.56 12.45 -3.07
C SER A 21 -6.81 11.16 -2.29
N SER A 22 -6.06 10.92 -1.23
CA SER A 22 -6.32 9.82 -0.29
C SER A 22 -6.01 10.24 1.14
N ALA A 23 -6.90 9.90 2.08
CA ALA A 23 -6.72 10.06 3.53
C ALA A 23 -5.72 9.05 4.13
N LYS A 24 -4.50 9.03 3.58
CA LYS A 24 -3.43 8.08 3.91
C LYS A 24 -2.06 8.74 3.72
N GLY A 25 -1.06 8.22 4.42
CA GLY A 25 0.33 8.62 4.27
C GLY A 25 0.87 9.41 5.47
N LYS A 26 2.19 9.47 5.60
CA LYS A 26 2.85 10.07 6.76
C LYS A 26 2.50 11.54 6.93
N ASN A 27 2.61 12.34 5.85
CA ASN A 27 2.31 13.77 5.92
C ASN A 27 0.83 14.01 6.29
N TYR A 28 -0.10 13.22 5.75
CA TYR A 28 -1.51 13.29 6.13
C TYR A 28 -1.72 13.01 7.62
N TRP A 29 -1.15 11.92 8.16
CA TRP A 29 -1.30 11.60 9.58
C TRP A 29 -0.58 12.60 10.48
N GLN A 30 0.54 13.20 10.06
CA GLN A 30 1.20 14.30 10.79
C GLN A 30 0.31 15.55 10.87
N ILE A 31 -0.40 15.89 9.79
CA ILE A 31 -1.38 16.98 9.78
C ILE A 31 -2.55 16.66 10.72
N VAL A 32 -3.10 15.45 10.68
CA VAL A 32 -4.18 15.03 11.57
C VAL A 32 -3.75 15.00 13.04
N VAL A 33 -2.49 14.63 13.33
CA VAL A 33 -1.93 14.70 14.69
C VAL A 33 -1.90 16.13 15.21
N ARG A 34 -1.45 17.09 14.38
CA ARG A 34 -1.33 18.49 14.78
C ARG A 34 -2.69 19.21 14.83
N TYR A 35 -3.58 18.86 13.90
CA TYR A 35 -4.90 19.48 13.72
C TYR A 35 -6.02 18.44 13.78
N PRO A 36 -6.25 17.79 14.94
CA PRO A 36 -7.32 16.80 15.11
C PRO A 36 -8.74 17.39 15.07
N HIS A 37 -8.87 18.71 15.14
CA HIS A 37 -10.13 19.45 15.18
C HIS A 37 -10.03 20.72 14.32
N CYS A 38 -11.11 21.11 13.64
CA CYS A 38 -11.11 22.25 12.71
C CYS A 38 -10.75 23.58 13.39
N ASP A 39 -11.20 23.81 14.62
CA ASP A 39 -10.89 25.05 15.38
C ASP A 39 -9.39 25.26 15.62
N LEU A 40 -8.59 24.19 15.69
CA LEU A 40 -7.15 24.31 15.84
C LEU A 40 -6.50 24.89 14.59
N VAL A 41 -7.05 24.58 13.41
CA VAL A 41 -6.63 25.20 12.15
C VAL A 41 -7.08 26.66 12.11
N ARG A 42 -8.33 26.95 12.51
CA ARG A 42 -8.91 28.30 12.48
C ARG A 42 -8.15 29.30 13.35
N ARG A 43 -7.52 28.84 14.43
CA ARG A 43 -6.75 29.66 15.38
C ARG A 43 -5.28 29.85 15.00
N GLU A 44 -4.75 29.06 14.07
CA GLU A 44 -3.33 29.12 13.68
C GLU A 44 -3.10 30.21 12.62
N ASP A 45 -1.97 30.91 12.71
CA ASP A 45 -1.55 31.85 11.66
C ASP A 45 -1.14 31.10 10.39
N LYS A 46 -1.57 31.62 9.24
CA LYS A 46 -1.30 31.00 7.94
C LYS A 46 0.20 30.88 7.64
N LYS A 47 1.03 31.86 8.04
CA LYS A 47 2.48 31.80 7.82
C LYS A 47 3.11 30.72 8.69
N GLN A 48 2.68 30.60 9.95
CA GLN A 48 3.13 29.53 10.85
C GLN A 48 2.75 28.15 10.32
N LEU A 49 1.51 27.97 9.84
CA LEU A 49 1.05 26.73 9.20
C LEU A 49 1.92 26.35 7.99
N ILE A 50 2.21 27.30 7.10
CA ILE A 50 3.05 27.06 5.91
C ILE A 50 4.47 26.67 6.32
N ASN A 51 5.07 27.39 7.26
CA ASN A 51 6.42 27.10 7.75
C ASN A 51 6.49 25.70 8.37
N TRP A 52 5.49 25.32 9.15
CA TRP A 52 5.41 23.97 9.71
C TRP A 52 5.24 22.91 8.62
N LEU A 53 4.37 23.12 7.63
CA LEU A 53 4.20 22.19 6.52
C LEU A 53 5.50 21.98 5.72
N MET A 54 6.30 23.03 5.54
CA MET A 54 7.62 22.94 4.89
C MET A 54 8.64 22.13 5.70
N SER A 55 8.47 22.01 7.02
CA SER A 55 9.30 21.14 7.86
C SER A 55 9.03 19.65 7.62
N LEU A 56 7.88 19.31 7.02
CA LEU A 56 7.55 17.92 6.70
C LEU A 56 8.33 17.45 5.46
N LYS A 57 8.76 16.18 5.50
CA LYS A 57 9.57 15.59 4.43
C LYS A 57 8.84 15.66 3.08
N GLY A 58 9.52 16.24 2.08
CA GLY A 58 9.07 16.27 0.70
C GLY A 58 8.00 17.33 0.38
N ILE A 59 7.80 18.33 1.24
CA ILE A 59 6.88 19.44 0.97
C ILE A 59 7.65 20.71 0.61
N ALA A 60 7.63 21.06 -0.68
CA ALA A 60 8.13 22.35 -1.16
C ALA A 60 7.15 23.50 -0.88
N PHE A 61 7.63 24.75 -0.88
CA PHE A 61 6.82 25.95 -0.59
C PHE A 61 5.48 26.01 -1.36
N LYS A 62 5.50 25.83 -2.69
CA LYS A 62 4.27 25.86 -3.52
C LYS A 62 3.28 24.74 -3.16
N HIS A 63 3.76 23.62 -2.64
CA HIS A 63 2.91 22.54 -2.17
C HIS A 63 2.36 22.84 -0.77
N ALA A 64 3.20 23.37 0.13
CA ALA A 64 2.79 23.83 1.46
C ALA A 64 1.69 24.89 1.37
N LEU A 65 1.84 25.90 0.50
CA LEU A 65 0.85 26.96 0.28
C LEU A 65 -0.52 26.38 -0.11
N ARG A 66 -0.56 25.56 -1.16
CA ARG A 66 -1.80 24.91 -1.63
C ARG A 66 -2.44 24.03 -0.56
N THR A 67 -1.62 23.32 0.22
CA THR A 67 -2.11 22.46 1.30
C THR A 67 -2.67 23.28 2.45
N ALA A 68 -2.00 24.39 2.83
CA ALA A 68 -2.46 25.31 3.86
C ALA A 68 -3.79 25.96 3.46
N ASP A 69 -3.87 26.49 2.23
CA ASP A 69 -5.10 27.11 1.69
C ASP A 69 -6.27 26.13 1.77
N LYS A 70 -6.08 24.91 1.27
CA LYS A 70 -7.10 23.86 1.29
C LYS A 70 -7.46 23.42 2.70
N LEU A 71 -6.48 23.29 3.60
CA LEU A 71 -6.73 22.91 4.99
C LEU A 71 -7.56 23.97 5.73
N ILE A 72 -7.26 25.25 5.51
CA ILE A 72 -8.02 26.37 6.05
C ILE A 72 -9.44 26.38 5.48
N GLU A 73 -9.60 26.20 4.17
CA GLU A 73 -10.91 26.10 3.51
C GLU A 73 -11.76 24.99 4.13
N LEU A 74 -11.21 23.77 4.25
CA LEU A 74 -11.89 22.63 4.87
C LEU A 74 -12.22 22.91 6.33
N ALA A 75 -11.33 23.58 7.07
CA ALA A 75 -11.59 23.94 8.45
C ALA A 75 -12.76 24.92 8.59
N TYR A 76 -12.98 25.85 7.65
CA TYR A 76 -14.15 26.74 7.67
C TYR A 76 -15.44 26.05 7.18
N GLN A 77 -15.34 25.05 6.30
CA GLN A 77 -16.48 24.24 5.88
C GLN A 77 -16.95 23.25 6.97
N ALA A 78 -16.04 22.85 7.85
CA ALA A 78 -16.30 21.85 8.87
C ALA A 78 -17.31 22.29 9.93
N TYR A 79 -18.24 21.39 10.27
CA TYR A 79 -19.14 21.55 11.41
C TYR A 79 -18.93 20.41 12.41
N PRO A 80 -18.05 20.59 13.40
CA PRO A 80 -17.73 19.54 14.37
C PRO A 80 -18.92 19.29 15.30
N VAL A 81 -19.15 18.02 15.63
CA VAL A 81 -20.20 17.60 16.58
C VAL A 81 -19.75 17.84 18.02
N VAL A 82 -18.45 17.76 18.27
CA VAL A 82 -17.85 17.82 19.61
C VAL A 82 -16.96 19.05 19.75
N SER A 83 -16.61 19.41 20.99
CA SER A 83 -15.68 20.52 21.25
C SER A 83 -14.23 20.12 21.00
N CYS A 84 -13.35 21.12 20.89
CA CYS A 84 -11.90 20.91 20.73
C CYS A 84 -11.22 20.24 21.95
N SER A 85 -11.90 20.11 23.08
CA SER A 85 -11.41 19.50 24.33
C SER A 85 -12.05 18.13 24.61
N SER A 86 -12.72 17.56 23.63
CA SER A 86 -13.44 16.29 23.76
C SER A 86 -12.51 15.08 23.65
N ILE A 87 -12.95 13.94 24.17
CA ILE A 87 -12.18 12.70 24.14
C ILE A 87 -11.95 12.19 22.72
N GLU A 88 -12.85 12.50 21.79
CA GLU A 88 -12.75 12.15 20.38
C GLU A 88 -11.52 12.80 19.74
N VAL A 89 -11.17 14.03 20.14
CA VAL A 89 -9.96 14.71 19.68
C VAL A 89 -8.70 13.97 20.12
N GLU A 90 -8.66 13.50 21.37
CA GLU A 90 -7.57 12.67 21.88
C GLU A 90 -7.48 11.32 21.14
N GLN A 91 -8.63 10.71 20.82
CA GLN A 91 -8.69 9.49 20.03
C GLN A 91 -8.13 9.68 18.61
N VAL A 92 -8.47 10.79 17.95
CA VAL A 92 -7.92 11.15 16.63
C VAL A 92 -6.40 11.22 16.70
N GLN A 93 -5.86 11.95 17.67
CA GLN A 93 -4.41 12.04 17.86
C GLN A 93 -3.79 10.66 18.14
N TYR A 94 -4.36 9.88 19.05
CA TYR A 94 -3.87 8.54 19.38
C TYR A 94 -3.81 7.63 18.14
N TYR A 95 -4.88 7.56 17.36
CA TYR A 95 -4.92 6.67 16.18
C TYR A 95 -4.02 7.17 15.05
N ALA A 96 -3.88 8.49 14.88
CA ALA A 96 -2.97 9.05 13.89
C ALA A 96 -1.49 8.77 14.25
N HIS A 97 -1.09 8.96 15.51
CA HIS A 97 0.23 8.54 16.01
C HIS A 97 0.45 7.04 15.83
N ARG A 98 -0.56 6.22 16.15
CA ARG A 98 -0.46 4.77 15.95
C ARG A 98 -0.23 4.40 14.48
N LEU A 99 -0.86 5.10 13.54
CA LEU A 99 -0.64 4.88 12.10
C LEU A 99 0.76 5.30 11.66
N LEU A 100 1.30 6.41 12.19
CA LEU A 100 2.69 6.82 11.96
C LEU A 100 3.66 5.74 12.46
N ASN A 101 3.52 5.32 13.71
CA ASN A 101 4.36 4.28 14.31
C ASN A 101 4.30 2.95 13.53
N LEU A 102 3.11 2.52 13.13
CA LEU A 102 2.94 1.31 12.30
C LEU A 102 3.58 1.47 10.92
N SER A 103 3.58 2.66 10.34
CA SER A 103 4.25 2.93 9.06
C SER A 103 5.77 2.83 9.20
N ASP A 104 6.33 3.39 10.27
CA ASP A 104 7.77 3.34 10.53
C ASP A 104 8.24 1.92 10.84
N GLN A 105 7.49 1.19 11.67
CA GLN A 105 7.75 -0.23 11.93
C GLN A 105 7.72 -1.06 10.65
N ARG A 106 6.77 -0.79 9.75
CA ARG A 106 6.69 -1.47 8.44
C ARG A 106 7.92 -1.18 7.58
N GLU A 107 8.37 0.07 7.51
CA GLU A 107 9.57 0.45 6.73
C GLU A 107 10.82 -0.22 7.30
N ASN A 108 10.98 -0.22 8.63
CA ASN A 108 12.09 -0.89 9.31
C ASN A 108 12.08 -2.41 9.10
N LEU A 109 10.90 -3.03 9.12
CA LEU A 109 10.76 -4.47 8.82
C LEU A 109 11.18 -4.77 7.39
N ILE A 110 10.70 -3.99 6.41
CA ILE A 110 11.09 -4.18 5.00
C ILE A 110 12.60 -4.01 4.84
N ALA A 111 13.21 -2.99 5.44
CA ALA A 111 14.66 -2.78 5.38
C ALA A 111 15.44 -3.97 5.96
N ARG A 112 14.98 -4.54 7.08
CA ARG A 112 15.57 -5.76 7.65
C ARG A 112 15.41 -6.96 6.73
N MET A 113 14.25 -7.15 6.12
CA MET A 113 14.03 -8.24 5.16
C MET A 113 14.94 -8.10 3.93
N VAL A 114 15.13 -6.88 3.41
CA VAL A 114 16.08 -6.61 2.32
C VAL A 114 17.51 -6.97 2.73
N LYS A 115 17.94 -6.57 3.93
CA LYS A 115 19.27 -6.89 4.45
C LYS A 115 19.50 -8.41 4.54
N LEU A 116 18.51 -9.15 5.03
CA LEU A 116 18.57 -10.61 5.11
C LEU A 116 18.58 -11.25 3.71
N ALA A 117 17.74 -10.77 2.80
CA ALA A 117 17.65 -11.29 1.44
C ALA A 117 18.97 -11.09 0.66
N LYS A 118 19.66 -9.94 0.86
CA LYS A 118 20.99 -9.69 0.28
C LYS A 118 22.10 -10.58 0.82
N SER A 119 21.93 -11.15 2.01
CA SER A 119 22.91 -12.07 2.60
C SER A 119 22.75 -13.52 2.13
N LEU A 120 21.73 -13.81 1.33
CA LEU A 120 21.49 -15.15 0.81
C LEU A 120 22.47 -15.45 -0.35
N PRO A 121 22.96 -16.70 -0.47
CA PRO A 121 24.09 -17.03 -1.35
C PRO A 121 23.79 -17.04 -2.86
N ASN A 122 22.52 -17.09 -3.28
CA ASN A 122 22.19 -17.37 -4.70
C ASN A 122 21.73 -16.17 -5.49
N HIS A 123 21.88 -14.96 -4.95
CA HIS A 123 21.45 -13.73 -5.63
C HIS A 123 19.95 -13.74 -6.00
N ASP A 124 19.12 -14.51 -5.28
CA ASP A 124 17.69 -14.68 -5.59
C ASP A 124 16.94 -13.34 -5.62
N LEU A 125 17.33 -12.41 -4.74
CA LEU A 125 16.78 -11.06 -4.73
C LEU A 125 17.13 -10.28 -6.01
N GLU A 126 18.39 -10.32 -6.43
CA GLU A 126 18.87 -9.59 -7.61
C GLU A 126 18.26 -10.18 -8.90
N ASN A 127 18.14 -11.51 -8.97
CA ASN A 127 17.47 -12.20 -10.06
C ASN A 127 16.00 -11.76 -10.18
N LEU A 128 15.30 -11.64 -9.05
CA LEU A 128 13.92 -11.15 -9.04
C LEU A 128 13.83 -9.65 -9.40
N GLU A 129 14.72 -8.82 -8.87
CA GLU A 129 14.78 -7.37 -9.17
C GLU A 129 15.14 -7.08 -10.64
N SER A 130 15.79 -8.02 -11.34
CA SER A 130 16.12 -7.89 -12.76
C SER A 130 14.89 -7.87 -13.68
N ILE A 131 13.74 -8.34 -13.20
CA ILE A 131 12.48 -8.35 -13.95
C ILE A 131 11.91 -6.93 -13.97
N PRO A 132 11.67 -6.32 -15.15
CA PRO A 132 11.07 -5.00 -15.24
C PRO A 132 9.73 -4.92 -14.50
N GLY A 133 9.59 -3.94 -13.61
CA GLY A 133 8.39 -3.75 -12.76
C GLY A 133 8.41 -4.52 -11.44
N PHE A 134 9.39 -5.40 -11.22
CA PHE A 134 9.52 -6.17 -9.99
C PHE A 134 10.43 -5.47 -8.97
N ALA A 135 9.89 -4.45 -8.30
CA ALA A 135 10.67 -3.64 -7.36
C ALA A 135 11.15 -4.44 -6.12
N GLN A 136 12.25 -3.99 -5.49
CA GLN A 136 12.85 -4.59 -4.29
C GLN A 136 11.85 -5.01 -3.21
N THR A 137 10.87 -4.15 -2.90
CA THR A 137 9.87 -4.48 -1.88
C THR A 137 8.93 -5.62 -2.29
N THR A 138 8.62 -5.75 -3.59
CA THR A 138 7.86 -6.88 -4.13
C THR A 138 8.73 -8.12 -4.14
N ALA A 139 9.99 -8.01 -4.58
CA ALA A 139 10.94 -9.12 -4.66
C ALA A 139 11.22 -9.77 -3.31
N VAL A 140 11.57 -8.97 -2.31
CA VAL A 140 11.82 -9.46 -0.94
C VAL A 140 10.58 -10.12 -0.34
N ARG A 141 9.37 -9.61 -0.62
CA ARG A 141 8.13 -10.20 -0.13
C ARG A 141 7.84 -11.54 -0.80
N VAL A 142 8.03 -11.65 -2.11
CA VAL A 142 7.86 -12.91 -2.83
C VAL A 142 8.85 -13.95 -2.32
N LEU A 143 10.11 -13.56 -2.14
CA LEU A 143 11.13 -14.44 -1.56
C LEU A 143 10.78 -14.85 -0.12
N ALA A 144 10.23 -13.95 0.70
CA ALA A 144 9.79 -14.27 2.05
C ALA A 144 8.61 -15.26 2.09
N GLU A 145 7.69 -15.20 1.13
CA GLU A 145 6.54 -16.10 1.06
C GLU A 145 6.87 -17.47 0.46
N LEU A 146 7.74 -17.50 -0.55
CA LEU A 146 8.09 -18.74 -1.26
C LEU A 146 9.27 -19.47 -0.63
N GLY A 147 10.13 -18.74 0.09
CA GLY A 147 11.38 -19.23 0.63
C GLY A 147 12.36 -19.59 -0.47
N ASP A 148 13.17 -20.62 -0.22
CA ASP A 148 14.09 -21.15 -1.22
C ASP A 148 13.30 -21.80 -2.38
N LEU A 149 13.40 -21.22 -3.59
CA LEU A 149 12.72 -21.72 -4.78
C LEU A 149 13.26 -23.08 -5.24
N ARG A 150 14.48 -23.44 -4.86
CA ARG A 150 15.13 -24.70 -5.26
C ARG A 150 14.54 -25.92 -4.56
N ARG A 151 13.75 -25.73 -3.50
CA ARG A 151 12.99 -26.81 -2.85
C ARG A 151 11.89 -27.37 -3.75
N PHE A 152 11.49 -26.63 -4.78
CA PHE A 152 10.49 -27.06 -5.74
C PHE A 152 11.17 -27.75 -6.92
N SER A 153 10.91 -29.05 -7.10
CA SER A 153 11.52 -29.82 -8.19
C SER A 153 11.04 -29.42 -9.58
N ASN A 154 9.93 -28.69 -9.70
CA ASN A 154 9.43 -28.14 -10.96
C ASN A 154 8.52 -26.91 -10.72
N PRO A 155 8.29 -26.07 -11.75
CA PRO A 155 7.42 -24.90 -11.63
C PRO A 155 5.96 -25.22 -11.29
N ASN A 156 5.44 -26.38 -11.69
CA ASN A 156 4.06 -26.77 -11.37
C ASN A 156 3.86 -26.97 -9.86
N LYS A 157 4.88 -27.40 -9.13
CA LYS A 157 4.83 -27.47 -7.66
C LYS A 157 4.78 -26.08 -7.02
N ILE A 158 5.39 -25.07 -7.63
CA ILE A 158 5.24 -23.68 -7.21
C ILE A 158 3.78 -23.23 -7.43
N ASN A 159 3.21 -23.53 -8.60
CA ASN A 159 1.81 -23.21 -8.91
C ASN A 159 0.84 -23.83 -7.89
N ALA A 160 1.05 -25.11 -7.54
CA ALA A 160 0.27 -25.80 -6.52
C ALA A 160 0.48 -25.22 -5.11
N PHE A 161 1.73 -24.91 -4.73
CA PHE A 161 2.03 -24.27 -3.43
C PHE A 161 1.36 -22.90 -3.27
N ILE A 162 1.27 -22.15 -4.37
CA ILE A 162 0.60 -20.84 -4.40
C ILE A 162 -0.91 -20.99 -4.57
N GLY A 163 -1.39 -22.11 -5.09
CA GLY A 163 -2.81 -22.38 -5.36
C GLY A 163 -3.35 -21.65 -6.59
N ILE A 164 -2.53 -21.57 -7.65
CA ILE A 164 -2.90 -21.04 -8.98
C ILE A 164 -3.00 -22.15 -10.04
N ASP A 165 -2.79 -23.40 -9.65
CA ASP A 165 -3.07 -24.55 -10.48
C ASP A 165 -4.59 -24.67 -10.76
N PRO A 166 -4.98 -25.12 -11.96
CA PRO A 166 -6.39 -25.34 -12.27
C PRO A 166 -6.93 -26.49 -11.42
N GLY A 167 -8.09 -26.29 -10.80
CA GLY A 167 -8.79 -27.40 -10.17
C GLY A 167 -9.25 -28.41 -11.21
N ARG A 168 -9.38 -29.67 -10.80
CA ARG A 168 -10.03 -30.72 -11.61
C ARG A 168 -11.28 -31.19 -10.91
N TYR A 169 -12.36 -31.33 -11.67
CA TYR A 169 -13.54 -32.06 -11.26
C TYR A 169 -13.56 -33.37 -12.05
N GLN A 170 -13.36 -34.48 -11.35
CA GLN A 170 -13.38 -35.81 -11.96
C GLN A 170 -14.45 -36.66 -11.28
N SER A 171 -15.48 -37.04 -12.03
CA SER A 171 -16.54 -37.96 -11.57
C SER A 171 -16.83 -38.98 -12.66
N GLY A 172 -16.32 -40.21 -12.53
CA GLY A 172 -16.61 -41.36 -13.39
C GLY A 172 -16.43 -41.12 -14.90
N GLU A 173 -17.39 -40.46 -15.54
CA GLU A 173 -17.48 -40.14 -16.96
C GLU A 173 -17.10 -38.68 -17.31
N MET A 174 -16.97 -37.77 -16.33
CA MET A 174 -16.62 -36.37 -16.58
C MET A 174 -15.25 -36.02 -15.98
N ASP A 175 -14.38 -35.42 -16.80
CA ASP A 175 -13.13 -34.75 -16.40
C ASP A 175 -13.20 -33.31 -16.92
N SER A 176 -13.40 -32.34 -16.02
CA SER A 176 -13.50 -30.92 -16.38
C SER A 176 -12.54 -30.06 -15.57
N ASN A 177 -12.02 -29.02 -16.21
CA ASN A 177 -11.17 -28.03 -15.57
C ASN A 177 -12.05 -27.03 -14.79
N LEU A 178 -11.75 -26.87 -13.50
CA LEU A 178 -12.35 -25.86 -12.63
C LEU A 178 -11.47 -24.60 -12.58
N SER A 179 -11.99 -23.57 -11.91
CA SER A 179 -11.20 -22.40 -11.53
C SER A 179 -9.96 -22.79 -10.72
N ILE A 180 -9.03 -21.85 -10.55
CA ILE A 180 -7.85 -22.04 -9.69
C ILE A 180 -8.23 -22.61 -8.32
N THR A 181 -7.40 -23.50 -7.78
CA THR A 181 -7.69 -24.23 -6.55
C THR A 181 -7.81 -23.35 -5.30
N LYS A 182 -7.04 -22.26 -5.22
CA LYS A 182 -6.96 -21.32 -4.07
C LYS A 182 -6.52 -21.93 -2.73
N HIS A 183 -6.25 -23.24 -2.64
CA HIS A 183 -5.84 -23.95 -1.42
C HIS A 183 -4.41 -23.61 -0.94
N GLY A 184 -3.56 -23.06 -1.82
CA GLY A 184 -2.18 -22.67 -1.50
C GLY A 184 -2.04 -21.27 -0.87
N ASN A 185 -0.80 -20.79 -0.77
CA ASN A 185 -0.44 -19.52 -0.12
C ASN A 185 -1.18 -18.31 -0.74
N ALA A 186 -2.22 -17.85 -0.04
CA ALA A 186 -3.05 -16.73 -0.47
C ALA A 186 -2.29 -15.39 -0.52
N VAL A 187 -1.26 -15.21 0.31
CA VAL A 187 -0.43 -13.99 0.33
C VAL A 187 0.48 -13.96 -0.88
N ALA A 188 1.19 -15.05 -1.16
CA ALA A 188 2.01 -15.21 -2.37
C ALA A 188 1.18 -14.99 -3.63
N ARG A 189 -0.01 -15.60 -3.70
CA ARG A 189 -0.95 -15.45 -4.82
C ARG A 189 -1.35 -13.99 -5.05
N LYS A 190 -1.68 -13.27 -3.97
CA LYS A 190 -2.03 -11.84 -4.03
C LYS A 190 -0.83 -10.97 -4.43
N LEU A 191 0.37 -11.29 -3.97
CA LEU A 191 1.59 -10.57 -4.34
C LEU A 191 1.90 -10.75 -5.83
N LEU A 192 1.89 -11.98 -6.32
CA LEU A 192 2.15 -12.26 -7.74
C LEU A 192 1.10 -11.63 -8.65
N TYR A 193 -0.18 -11.69 -8.28
CA TYR A 193 -1.24 -11.00 -9.02
C TYR A 193 -0.95 -9.50 -9.15
N ARG A 194 -0.52 -8.85 -8.06
CA ARG A 194 -0.13 -7.42 -8.11
C ARG A 194 1.14 -7.19 -8.91
N ALA A 195 2.10 -8.10 -8.83
CA ALA A 195 3.36 -8.01 -9.56
C ALA A 195 3.14 -8.01 -11.07
N ILE A 196 2.22 -8.83 -11.60
CA ILE A 196 1.88 -8.82 -13.04
C ILE A 196 1.42 -7.44 -13.50
N GLY A 197 0.55 -6.76 -12.74
CA GLY A 197 0.13 -5.39 -13.09
C GLY A 197 1.27 -4.36 -13.03
N GLN A 198 2.27 -4.58 -12.15
CA GLN A 198 3.48 -3.74 -12.12
C GLN A 198 4.39 -4.00 -13.31
N ILE A 199 4.55 -5.26 -13.70
CA ILE A 199 5.32 -5.71 -14.86
C ILE A 199 4.70 -5.15 -16.15
N ASP A 200 3.38 -5.30 -16.32
CA ASP A 200 2.64 -4.77 -17.48
C ASP A 200 2.79 -3.25 -17.61
N ASN A 201 2.69 -2.52 -16.50
CA ASN A 201 2.89 -1.07 -16.55
C ASN A 201 4.35 -0.68 -16.85
N ALA A 202 5.33 -1.43 -16.35
CA ALA A 202 6.74 -1.20 -16.61
C ALA A 202 7.14 -1.59 -18.05
N ALA A 203 6.45 -2.57 -18.65
CA ALA A 203 6.70 -3.05 -20.00
C ALA A 203 6.54 -1.96 -21.07
N LYS A 204 5.73 -0.92 -20.78
CA LYS A 204 5.55 0.26 -21.65
C LYS A 204 6.83 1.04 -21.88
N THR A 205 7.77 1.01 -20.94
CA THR A 205 9.08 1.69 -21.07
C THR A 205 10.23 0.70 -21.17
N ASN A 206 10.11 -0.47 -20.52
CA ASN A 206 11.16 -1.49 -20.46
C ASN A 206 10.59 -2.85 -20.90
N PRO A 207 10.78 -3.26 -22.17
CA PRO A 207 10.22 -4.50 -22.71
C PRO A 207 10.57 -5.73 -21.88
N CYS A 208 9.62 -6.67 -21.73
CA CYS A 208 9.88 -7.94 -21.05
C CYS A 208 9.00 -9.08 -21.59
N HIS A 209 9.61 -10.26 -21.74
CA HIS A 209 8.93 -11.45 -22.26
C HIS A 209 7.75 -11.93 -21.40
N ILE A 210 7.75 -11.61 -20.10
CA ILE A 210 6.65 -11.94 -19.20
C ILE A 210 5.40 -11.11 -19.56
N ALA A 211 5.56 -9.83 -19.91
CA ALA A 211 4.46 -9.00 -20.36
C ALA A 211 3.95 -9.44 -21.75
N ASP A 212 4.87 -9.79 -22.67
CA ASP A 212 4.49 -10.31 -23.99
C ASP A 212 3.60 -11.57 -23.86
N TYR A 213 4.03 -12.50 -23.00
CA TYR A 213 3.25 -13.70 -22.70
C TYR A 213 1.90 -13.36 -22.07
N TYR A 214 1.86 -12.43 -21.11
CA TYR A 214 0.63 -12.01 -20.45
C TYR A 214 -0.38 -11.41 -21.44
N GLU A 215 0.05 -10.48 -22.30
CA GLU A 215 -0.82 -9.87 -23.31
C GLU A 215 -1.28 -10.91 -24.36
N SER A 216 -0.42 -11.84 -24.78
CA SER A 216 -0.82 -12.94 -25.67
C SER A 216 -1.96 -13.79 -25.08
N LYS A 217 -1.89 -14.09 -23.77
CA LYS A 217 -2.92 -14.87 -23.06
C LYS A 217 -4.22 -14.10 -22.90
N LYS A 218 -4.13 -12.79 -22.64
CA LYS A 218 -5.28 -11.90 -22.52
C LYS A 218 -6.06 -11.80 -23.84
N LEU A 219 -5.36 -11.70 -24.98
CA LEU A 219 -5.97 -11.73 -26.31
C LEU A 219 -6.67 -13.08 -26.57
N SER A 220 -6.01 -14.21 -26.26
CA SER A 220 -6.60 -15.54 -26.46
C SER A 220 -7.79 -15.88 -25.55
N SER A 221 -8.02 -15.08 -24.49
CA SER A 221 -9.15 -15.27 -23.57
C SER A 221 -10.37 -14.42 -23.95
N GLN A 222 -10.22 -13.49 -24.89
CA GLN A 222 -11.30 -12.63 -25.39
C GLN A 222 -11.97 -13.19 -26.65
N THR A 223 -11.35 -14.19 -27.28
CA THR A 223 -11.88 -15.00 -28.38
C THR A 223 -12.51 -16.27 -27.85
#